data_AF-A0A1N6DRL4-F1
#
_entry.id   AF-A0A1N6DRL4-F1
#
_cell.length_a   1.000
_cell.length_b   1.000
_cell.length_c   1.000
_cell.angle_alpha   90.00
_cell.angle_beta   90.00
_cell.angle_gamma   90.00
#
_symmetry.space_group_name_H-M   'P 1'
#
loop_
_entity.id
_entity.type
_entity.pdbx_description
1 polymer ?
#
loop_
_entity_poly.entity_id
_entity_poly.type
_entity_poly.pdbx_seq_one_letter_code
_entity_poly.pdbx_strand_id
1 'polypeptide(L)'
;MHAATCLRHRARRALGAVALAAAVTVGGSGCLFPNACPTIGYLSQVDVVLTGPQAAVADLVVMCSDLGCSTSAEAAVTAPPTEGPFWIATDLGKGHWRIDVSDSTPEEVTIEVLDAGGATLASTAEHLEWRRTADTGQCPGPVATDPITIDVG
;
A
#
# COMPACT_ATOMS: atom_id res chain seq x y z
N MET A 1 -4.37 -32.31 9.39
CA MET A 1 -3.44 -33.27 10.01
C MET A 1 -2.98 -34.25 8.93
N HIS A 2 -1.81 -34.04 8.32
CA HIS A 2 -1.22 -35.01 7.40
C HIS A 2 0.22 -35.26 7.83
N ALA A 3 0.44 -36.43 8.43
CA ALA A 3 1.75 -36.94 8.80
C ALA A 3 2.43 -37.50 7.55
N ALA A 4 3.57 -36.91 7.16
CA ALA A 4 4.38 -37.45 6.08
C ALA A 4 5.33 -38.51 6.62
N THR A 5 5.04 -39.77 6.29
CA THR A 5 5.84 -40.96 6.58
C THR A 5 7.19 -40.87 5.89
N CYS A 6 8.29 -40.75 6.65
CA CYS A 6 9.66 -40.79 6.14
C CYS A 6 10.01 -42.22 5.69
N LEU A 7 10.20 -42.43 4.38
CA LEU A 7 10.63 -43.72 3.83
C LEU A 7 12.10 -44.02 4.22
N ARG A 8 12.31 -45.15 4.90
CA ARG A 8 13.63 -45.69 5.27
C ARG A 8 14.33 -46.26 4.03
N HIS A 9 15.40 -45.62 3.57
CA HIS A 9 16.25 -46.16 2.52
C HIS A 9 17.11 -47.31 3.05
N ARG A 10 16.82 -48.54 2.60
CA ARG A 10 17.70 -49.72 2.81
C ARG A 10 19.03 -49.48 2.07
N ALA A 11 20.10 -49.30 2.83
CA ALA A 11 21.46 -49.25 2.32
C ALA A 11 21.88 -50.60 1.72
N ARG A 12 21.97 -50.69 0.39
CA ARG A 12 22.65 -51.78 -0.30
C ARG A 12 24.12 -51.37 -0.50
N ARG A 13 25.02 -52.03 0.24
CA ARG A 13 26.47 -51.93 0.02
C ARG A 13 26.83 -52.66 -1.26
N ALA A 14 27.46 -51.98 -2.20
CA ALA A 14 28.22 -52.61 -3.28
C ALA A 14 29.49 -51.79 -3.54
N LEU A 15 30.63 -52.46 -3.39
CA LEU A 15 31.98 -51.97 -3.69
C LEU A 15 32.21 -51.93 -5.21
N GLY A 16 32.81 -50.86 -5.72
CA GLY A 16 33.29 -50.75 -7.11
C GLY A 16 33.93 -49.38 -7.38
N ALA A 17 35.13 -49.36 -7.95
CA ALA A 17 36.12 -48.28 -7.85
C ALA A 17 35.96 -47.09 -8.85
N VAL A 18 36.28 -45.90 -8.31
CA VAL A 18 36.82 -44.63 -8.84
C VAL A 18 37.01 -44.45 -10.37
N ALA A 19 36.37 -43.40 -10.94
CA ALA A 19 37.07 -42.27 -11.60
C ALA A 19 36.12 -41.13 -12.05
N LEU A 20 36.51 -39.90 -11.65
CA LEU A 20 36.27 -38.59 -12.28
C LEU A 20 34.83 -38.02 -12.32
N ALA A 21 34.47 -37.45 -11.17
CA ALA A 21 33.83 -36.13 -11.00
C ALA A 21 32.98 -35.57 -12.16
N ALA A 22 31.77 -36.11 -12.31
CA ALA A 22 30.65 -35.31 -12.77
C ALA A 22 30.09 -34.55 -11.55
N ALA A 23 30.61 -33.36 -11.28
CA ALA A 23 29.92 -32.40 -10.42
C ALA A 23 28.69 -31.89 -11.19
N VAL A 24 27.66 -32.73 -11.29
CA VAL A 24 26.31 -32.30 -11.57
C VAL A 24 25.92 -31.50 -10.34
N THR A 25 26.05 -30.18 -10.41
CA THR A 25 25.49 -29.27 -9.42
C THR A 25 23.98 -29.46 -9.48
N VAL A 26 23.50 -30.30 -8.55
CA VAL A 26 22.09 -30.47 -8.23
C VAL A 26 21.49 -29.09 -8.02
N GLY A 27 20.40 -28.82 -8.75
CA GLY A 27 19.65 -27.59 -8.66
C GLY A 27 19.23 -27.29 -7.22
N GLY A 28 19.59 -26.11 -6.76
CA GLY A 28 18.85 -25.39 -5.72
C GLY A 28 18.13 -24.24 -6.40
N SER A 29 16.89 -24.45 -6.81
CA SER A 29 15.93 -23.37 -7.00
C SER A 29 15.83 -22.56 -5.68
N GLY A 30 15.62 -21.24 -5.74
CA GLY A 30 15.64 -20.30 -4.60
C GLY A 30 14.91 -20.75 -3.32
N CYS A 31 15.15 -20.18 -2.14
CA CYS A 31 15.49 -18.80 -1.79
C CYS A 31 16.39 -18.80 -0.54
N LEU A 32 17.46 -18.01 -0.52
CA LEU A 32 18.44 -17.96 0.59
C LEU A 32 18.20 -16.83 1.62
N PHE A 33 17.01 -16.26 1.74
CA PHE A 33 16.69 -15.32 2.83
C PHE A 33 15.28 -15.54 3.39
N PRO A 34 15.10 -16.37 4.45
CA PRO A 34 13.79 -16.54 5.09
C PRO A 34 13.27 -15.29 5.83
N ASN A 35 14.07 -14.21 5.90
CA ASN A 35 13.80 -12.99 6.66
C ASN A 35 13.94 -11.69 5.85
N ALA A 36 14.16 -11.76 4.54
CA ALA A 36 14.23 -10.56 3.71
C ALA A 36 12.82 -10.20 3.23
N CYS A 37 12.36 -9.00 3.58
CA CYS A 37 11.08 -8.49 3.10
C CYS A 37 11.17 -8.23 1.60
N PRO A 38 10.22 -8.73 0.79
CA PRO A 38 10.19 -8.39 -0.61
C PRO A 38 9.99 -6.88 -0.74
N THR A 39 10.72 -6.24 -1.65
CA THR A 39 10.49 -4.85 -2.05
C THR A 39 9.24 -4.79 -2.93
N ILE A 40 8.07 -5.03 -2.33
CA ILE A 40 6.78 -4.77 -2.94
C ILE A 40 6.37 -3.37 -2.48
N GLY A 41 6.04 -2.49 -3.43
CA GLY A 41 5.44 -1.20 -3.11
C GLY A 41 4.03 -1.44 -2.58
N TYR A 42 3.77 -1.01 -1.36
CA TYR A 42 2.44 -0.99 -0.78
C TYR A 42 1.92 0.45 -0.80
N LEU A 43 0.61 0.60 -0.98
CA LEU A 43 -0.06 1.89 -0.82
C LEU A 43 -0.65 1.96 0.59
N SER A 44 -0.38 3.09 1.24
CA SER A 44 -1.03 3.45 2.50
C SER A 44 -2.33 4.18 2.19
N GLN A 45 -3.29 4.18 3.12
CA GLN A 45 -4.64 4.68 2.85
C GLN A 45 -5.10 5.70 3.89
N VAL A 46 -5.68 6.79 3.40
CA VAL A 46 -6.47 7.75 4.18
C VAL A 46 -7.88 7.73 3.61
N ASP A 47 -8.87 7.37 4.44
CA ASP A 47 -10.28 7.46 4.06
C ASP A 47 -10.87 8.77 4.62
N VAL A 48 -11.59 9.51 3.78
CA VAL A 48 -12.27 10.76 4.13
C VAL A 48 -13.77 10.57 3.91
N VAL A 49 -14.58 10.94 4.90
CA VAL A 49 -16.04 10.85 4.85
C VAL A 49 -16.63 12.24 4.96
N LEU A 50 -17.31 12.67 3.90
CA LEU A 50 -18.01 13.95 3.82
C LEU A 50 -19.42 13.80 4.39
N THR A 51 -19.79 14.76 5.22
CA THR A 51 -21.12 14.89 5.85
C THR A 51 -21.64 16.31 5.61
N GLY A 52 -22.90 16.59 5.98
CA GLY A 52 -23.51 17.90 5.79
C GLY A 52 -24.20 18.07 4.42
N PRO A 53 -24.96 19.16 4.23
CA PRO A 53 -25.86 19.32 3.09
C PRO A 53 -25.13 19.62 1.77
N GLN A 54 -23.92 20.16 1.78
CA GLN A 54 -23.11 20.38 0.58
C GLN A 54 -22.18 19.20 0.21
N ALA A 55 -22.16 18.11 0.98
CA ALA A 55 -21.35 16.94 0.64
C ALA A 55 -21.67 16.37 -0.77
N ALA A 56 -22.90 16.55 -1.25
CA ALA A 56 -23.35 16.07 -2.56
C ALA A 56 -22.83 16.90 -3.75
N VAL A 57 -22.30 18.10 -3.52
CA VAL A 57 -21.74 18.97 -4.58
C VAL A 57 -20.20 19.01 -4.56
N ALA A 58 -19.56 18.27 -3.66
CA ALA A 58 -18.12 18.07 -3.66
C ALA A 58 -17.70 17.28 -4.93
N ASP A 59 -16.66 17.76 -5.59
CA ASP A 59 -16.13 17.21 -6.84
C ASP A 59 -14.71 16.65 -6.65
N LEU A 60 -13.95 17.17 -5.67
CA LEU A 60 -12.63 16.67 -5.35
C LEU A 60 -12.30 16.82 -3.87
N VAL A 61 -11.69 15.79 -3.28
CA VAL A 61 -10.98 15.89 -2.00
C VAL A 61 -9.48 15.91 -2.27
N VAL A 62 -8.80 16.94 -1.75
CA VAL A 62 -7.35 17.12 -1.88
C VAL A 62 -6.71 17.03 -0.51
N MET A 63 -5.66 16.21 -0.40
CA MET A 63 -4.78 16.19 0.78
C MET A 63 -3.44 16.79 0.44
N CYS A 64 -3.02 17.80 1.19
CA CYS A 64 -1.76 18.50 1.02
C CYS A 64 -0.88 18.38 2.26
N SER A 65 0.43 18.37 2.05
CA SER A 65 1.46 18.49 3.09
C SER A 65 2.60 19.37 2.56
N ASP A 66 3.71 19.41 3.30
CA ASP A 66 4.97 19.98 2.82
C ASP A 66 5.56 19.22 1.61
N LEU A 67 5.21 17.94 1.44
CA LEU A 67 5.64 17.13 0.30
C LEU A 67 4.91 17.48 -1.00
N GLY A 68 3.73 18.12 -0.91
CA GLY A 68 2.84 18.42 -2.04
C GLY A 68 1.42 17.94 -1.79
N CYS A 69 0.62 17.89 -2.86
CA CYS A 69 -0.81 17.58 -2.78
C CYS A 69 -1.17 16.34 -3.60
N SER A 70 -2.23 15.66 -3.18
CA SER A 70 -2.86 14.60 -3.98
C SER A 70 -3.49 15.15 -5.25
N THR A 71 -3.64 14.28 -6.23
CA THR A 71 -4.38 14.56 -7.47
C THR A 71 -5.56 13.60 -7.61
N SER A 72 -6.52 13.90 -8.50
CA SER A 72 -7.63 12.99 -8.76
C SER A 72 -7.15 11.74 -9.53
N ALA A 73 -7.85 10.62 -9.38
CA ALA A 73 -7.56 9.40 -10.12
C ALA A 73 -7.56 9.61 -11.64
N GLU A 74 -8.49 10.41 -12.17
CA GLU A 74 -8.61 10.75 -13.59
C GLU A 74 -7.40 11.55 -14.08
N ALA A 75 -6.95 12.52 -13.26
CA ALA A 75 -5.76 13.33 -13.55
C ALA A 75 -4.51 12.46 -13.55
N ALA A 76 -4.35 11.57 -12.56
CA ALA A 76 -3.21 10.66 -12.46
C ALA A 76 -3.08 9.71 -13.66
N VAL A 77 -4.21 9.25 -14.23
CA VAL A 77 -4.20 8.40 -15.42
C VAL A 77 -3.81 9.17 -16.68
N THR A 78 -4.24 10.44 -16.79
CA THR A 78 -4.02 11.26 -17.98
C THR A 78 -2.61 11.85 -18.02
N ALA A 79 -2.11 12.28 -16.88
CA ALA A 79 -0.79 12.86 -16.70
C ALA A 79 -0.24 12.44 -15.33
N PRO A 80 0.41 11.28 -15.24
CA PRO A 80 1.01 10.81 -13.99
C PRO A 80 1.96 11.88 -13.42
N PRO A 81 1.91 12.17 -12.12
CA PRO A 81 2.76 13.18 -11.53
C PRO A 81 4.23 12.78 -11.72
N THR A 82 5.01 13.69 -12.32
CA THR A 82 6.46 13.51 -12.51
C THR A 82 7.28 14.13 -11.37
N GLU A 83 6.65 14.96 -10.55
CA GLU A 83 7.21 15.67 -9.41
C GLU A 83 6.19 15.67 -8.27
N GLY A 84 6.67 15.77 -7.03
CA GLY A 84 5.83 15.74 -5.83
C GLY A 84 5.44 14.31 -5.40
N PRO A 85 4.46 14.19 -4.49
CA PRO A 85 4.07 12.90 -3.94
C PRO A 85 3.12 12.19 -4.91
N PHE A 86 3.27 10.88 -5.02
CA PHE A 86 2.32 10.06 -5.78
C PHE A 86 1.13 9.69 -4.88
N TRP A 87 0.27 10.69 -4.65
CA TRP A 87 -0.95 10.56 -3.85
C TRP A 87 -2.18 10.74 -4.74
N ILE A 88 -3.09 9.76 -4.70
CA ILE A 88 -4.24 9.72 -5.60
C ILE A 88 -5.53 9.70 -4.79
N ALA A 89 -6.35 10.73 -4.97
CA ALA A 89 -7.71 10.82 -4.44
C ALA A 89 -8.71 10.17 -5.40
N THR A 90 -9.51 9.24 -4.88
CA THR A 90 -10.54 8.51 -5.62
C THR A 90 -11.88 8.72 -4.93
N ASP A 91 -12.90 9.16 -5.68
CA ASP A 91 -14.28 9.17 -5.21
C ASP A 91 -14.82 7.73 -5.19
N LEU A 92 -15.19 7.25 -4.00
CA LEU A 92 -15.84 5.96 -3.80
C LEU A 92 -17.38 6.09 -3.79
N GLY A 93 -17.89 7.31 -3.98
CA GLY A 93 -19.28 7.68 -4.00
C GLY A 93 -19.87 7.94 -2.62
N LYS A 94 -21.03 8.61 -2.58
CA LYS A 94 -21.79 8.92 -1.35
C LYS A 94 -20.97 9.67 -0.30
N GLY A 95 -20.08 10.56 -0.74
CA GLY A 95 -19.22 11.35 0.15
C GLY A 95 -18.04 10.57 0.73
N HIS A 96 -17.76 9.35 0.27
CA HIS A 96 -16.57 8.60 0.69
C HIS A 96 -15.46 8.79 -0.32
N TRP A 97 -14.31 9.25 0.15
CA TRP A 97 -13.10 9.44 -0.62
C TRP A 97 -11.98 8.60 -0.05
N ARG A 98 -11.15 8.03 -0.93
CA ARG A 98 -9.91 7.37 -0.55
C ARG A 98 -8.74 8.07 -1.16
N ILE A 99 -7.71 8.30 -0.37
CA ILE A 99 -6.43 8.80 -0.81
C ILE A 99 -5.41 7.69 -0.63
N ASP A 100 -4.95 7.12 -1.74
CA ASP A 100 -3.84 6.18 -1.74
C ASP A 100 -2.52 6.97 -1.73
N VAL A 101 -1.64 6.61 -0.80
CA VAL A 101 -0.41 7.32 -0.46
C VAL A 101 0.77 6.39 -0.71
N SER A 102 1.64 6.71 -1.67
CA SER A 102 2.86 5.95 -1.91
C SER A 102 4.08 6.58 -1.24
N ASP A 103 5.03 5.72 -0.85
CA ASP A 103 6.41 6.04 -0.46
C ASP A 103 6.58 7.06 0.69
N SER A 104 5.50 7.34 1.42
CA SER A 104 5.43 8.31 2.50
C SER A 104 4.28 8.03 3.45
N THR A 105 4.35 8.63 4.64
CA THR A 105 3.31 8.63 5.67
C THR A 105 3.36 9.98 6.38
N PRO A 106 2.85 11.06 5.75
CA PRO A 106 2.86 12.38 6.37
C PRO A 106 2.09 12.35 7.69
N GLU A 107 2.59 13.05 8.70
CA GLU A 107 1.93 13.16 10.01
C GLU A 107 1.01 14.37 10.08
N GLU A 108 1.32 15.44 9.32
CA GLU A 108 0.53 16.68 9.29
C GLU A 108 0.04 16.92 7.87
N VAL A 109 -1.27 17.09 7.70
CA VAL A 109 -1.88 17.36 6.40
C VAL A 109 -2.99 18.40 6.50
N THR A 110 -3.27 19.06 5.39
CA THR A 110 -4.52 19.80 5.18
C THR A 110 -5.39 19.01 4.23
N ILE A 111 -6.66 18.81 4.58
CA ILE A 111 -7.68 18.26 3.70
C ILE A 111 -8.57 19.40 3.21
N GLU A 112 -8.70 19.53 1.89
CA GLU A 112 -9.59 20.48 1.23
C GLU A 112 -10.67 19.71 0.45
N VAL A 113 -11.91 20.16 0.58
CA VAL A 113 -13.04 19.67 -0.20
C VAL A 113 -13.41 20.75 -1.20
N LEU A 114 -13.33 20.44 -2.48
CA LEU A 114 -13.54 21.38 -3.57
C LEU A 114 -14.83 21.07 -4.33
N ASP A 115 -15.50 22.10 -4.86
CA ASP A 115 -16.56 21.94 -5.84
C ASP A 115 -16.01 21.74 -7.27
N ALA A 116 -16.90 21.52 -8.24
CA ALA A 116 -16.53 21.30 -9.65
C ALA A 116 -15.85 22.53 -10.32
N GLY A 117 -15.95 23.70 -9.70
CA GLY A 117 -15.24 24.91 -10.12
C GLY A 117 -13.85 25.04 -9.49
N GLY A 118 -13.48 24.14 -8.58
CA GLY A 118 -12.26 24.21 -7.78
C GLY A 118 -12.36 25.14 -6.57
N ALA A 119 -13.56 25.62 -6.22
CA ALA A 119 -13.74 26.44 -5.03
C ALA A 119 -13.80 25.56 -3.77
N THR A 120 -13.13 25.99 -2.71
CA THR A 120 -13.10 25.27 -1.43
C THR A 120 -14.45 25.37 -0.71
N LEU A 121 -15.09 24.23 -0.49
CA LEU A 121 -16.30 24.06 0.32
C LEU A 121 -15.98 23.89 1.80
N ALA A 122 -14.91 23.15 2.11
CA ALA A 122 -14.42 22.92 3.46
C ALA A 122 -12.91 22.72 3.46
N SER A 123 -12.25 23.06 4.57
CA SER A 123 -10.82 22.83 4.77
C SER A 123 -10.55 22.54 6.25
N THR A 124 -9.73 21.54 6.53
CA THR A 124 -9.32 21.15 7.89
C THR A 124 -7.86 20.74 7.91
N ALA A 125 -7.17 21.01 9.03
CA ALA A 125 -5.82 20.51 9.28
C ALA A 125 -5.91 19.28 10.19
N GLU A 126 -5.23 18.21 9.83
CA GLU A 126 -5.35 16.90 10.48
C GLU A 126 -3.97 16.34 10.82
N HIS A 127 -3.89 15.74 12.01
CA HIS A 127 -2.76 14.92 12.42
C HIS A 127 -3.07 13.44 12.13
N LEU A 128 -2.27 12.80 11.29
CA LEU A 128 -2.50 11.44 10.82
C LEU A 128 -1.81 10.39 11.69
N GLU A 129 -2.63 9.55 12.31
CA GLU A 129 -2.17 8.41 13.11
C GLU A 129 -2.21 7.12 12.28
N TRP A 130 -1.03 6.69 11.80
CA TRP A 130 -0.90 5.53 10.92
C TRP A 130 -0.86 4.20 11.68
N ARG A 131 -1.70 3.24 11.27
CA ARG A 131 -1.75 1.89 11.85
C ARG A 131 -1.63 0.84 10.77
N ARG A 132 -0.96 -0.29 11.07
CA ARG A 132 -0.88 -1.41 10.12
C ARG A 132 -2.26 -2.01 9.85
N THR A 133 -2.56 -2.23 8.57
CA THR A 133 -3.84 -2.84 8.14
C THR A 133 -3.82 -4.36 8.16
N ALA A 134 -2.64 -4.98 8.15
CA ALA A 134 -2.46 -6.43 8.22
C ALA A 134 -1.24 -6.82 9.07
N ASP A 135 -1.28 -8.03 9.63
CA ASP A 135 -0.16 -8.66 10.32
C ASP A 135 0.81 -9.28 9.30
N THR A 136 1.53 -8.43 8.54
CA THR A 136 2.56 -8.84 7.56
C THR A 136 3.81 -9.47 8.18
N GLY A 137 3.71 -10.00 9.40
CA GLY A 137 4.81 -10.53 10.19
C GLY A 137 5.87 -9.46 10.49
N GLN A 138 7.14 -9.83 10.32
CA GLN A 138 8.30 -8.95 10.55
C GLN A 138 8.37 -7.77 9.56
N CYS A 139 7.71 -7.89 8.40
CA CYS A 139 7.91 -6.94 7.31
C CYS A 139 7.05 -5.69 7.43
N PRO A 140 7.58 -4.51 7.02
CA PRO A 140 6.76 -3.35 6.76
C PRO A 140 5.66 -3.70 5.76
N GLY A 141 4.47 -3.15 5.97
CA GLY A 141 3.29 -3.41 5.17
C GLY A 141 2.44 -2.15 5.06
N PRO A 142 1.31 -2.23 4.34
CA PRO A 142 0.40 -1.10 4.20
C PRO A 142 -0.08 -0.63 5.58
N VAL A 143 -0.19 0.68 5.71
CA VAL A 143 -0.77 1.35 6.87
C VAL A 143 -1.98 2.16 6.45
N ALA A 144 -2.88 2.41 7.39
CA ALA A 144 -4.02 3.30 7.21
C ALA A 144 -4.31 4.09 8.48
N THR A 145 -5.00 5.21 8.32
CA THR A 145 -5.47 6.04 9.44
C THR A 145 -6.83 5.57 9.94
N ASP A 146 -7.36 6.19 10.99
CA ASP A 146 -8.82 6.20 11.18
C ASP A 146 -9.47 7.10 10.10
N PRO A 147 -10.74 6.85 9.72
CA PRO A 147 -11.43 7.72 8.76
C PRO A 147 -11.60 9.14 9.30
N ILE A 148 -11.28 10.13 8.48
CA ILE A 148 -11.46 11.55 8.79
C ILE A 148 -12.87 11.94 8.37
N THR A 149 -13.66 12.52 9.28
CA THR A 149 -15.01 13.02 8.96
C THR A 149 -15.00 14.53 8.81
N ILE A 150 -15.45 15.03 7.67
CA ILE A 150 -15.52 16.47 7.39
C ILE A 150 -16.99 16.85 7.17
N ASP A 151 -17.45 17.87 7.89
CA ASP A 151 -18.76 18.48 7.66
C ASP A 151 -18.64 19.54 6.55
N VAL A 152 -19.48 19.43 5.53
CA VAL A 152 -19.56 20.30 4.36
C VAL A 152 -20.94 20.94 4.41
N GLY A 153 -20.98 22.17 4.92
CA GLY A 153 -22.15 22.87 5.47
C GLY A 153 -23.30 23.19 4.52
#